data_AF-A0A3C0VFY3-F1
#
_entry.id   AF-A0A3C0VFY3-F1
#
_cell.length_a   1.000
_cell.length_b   1.000
_cell.length_c   1.000
_cell.angle_alpha   90.00
_cell.angle_beta   90.00
_cell.angle_gamma   90.00
#
_symmetry.space_group_name_H-M   'P 1'
#
loop_
_entity.id
_entity.type
_entity.pdbx_description
1 polymer ?
#
loop_
_entity_poly.entity_id
_entity_poly.type
_entity_poly.pdbx_seq_one_letter_code
_entity_poly.pdbx_strand_id
1 'polypeptide(L)'
;GGLAIDVPNGRYRVVVNMDSPSGYWGEVQRYRRRVLRVEGTELADTMDLEAFRRRYYRSWDRDDLPAESAFDAYQIPYFAEKDCTVDVGDGQLNIEFEGENWACCVSAIIVFPAARGAQGDAFLDFVRARRRFHFDNAFKRVLHDPSGRKPDPSPEERRRGCIVFARDWMEDVFDNDMPREGERAEAVSACAFAGELEPIALSVFPIEALGTVTVTAGDLAGPDGAVIPSGAIDVGYVQHRITRVTMEGSVYTIAPRLIVPRRTAPMPPGVTRTFWLTVRVPSDAAPGRYRGALAVAAGRGATFAVPLEVLVRRGTLDAVDIPVGPWGHTIDLPWDGPEAAAWNRRMAAASLRKLGEYGFTTASGLPVVRYLGCENGVPRFDFSRGDAQMRMFKENGFEMPVVTYCALEGLTTYYKDAAAMQAAGFADYPAFIRALFGAIQRHAGEAGWLPVYWNIGDEPIGDDLVRSAENAEAYRAAFPQGPPFFTAASSFSGSDANDPHFRL
;
A
#
# COMPACT_ATOMS: atom_id res chain seq x y z
N GLY A 1 -19.58 -18.85 17.73
CA GLY A 1 -19.31 -18.63 19.17
C GLY A 1 -20.45 -17.82 19.76
N GLY A 2 -20.57 -17.69 21.08
CA GLY A 2 -21.69 -16.96 21.68
C GLY A 2 -21.46 -16.58 23.13
N LEU A 3 -22.39 -15.79 23.65
CA LEU A 3 -22.47 -15.32 25.04
C LEU A 3 -23.88 -15.59 25.56
N ALA A 4 -23.96 -16.05 26.81
CA ALA A 4 -25.19 -16.16 27.56
C ALA A 4 -25.11 -15.18 28.75
N ILE A 5 -26.12 -14.32 28.90
CA ILE A 5 -26.15 -13.27 29.92
C ILE A 5 -27.38 -13.51 30.79
N ASP A 6 -27.18 -13.78 32.07
CA ASP A 6 -28.29 -13.95 33.02
C ASP A 6 -29.01 -12.61 33.23
N VAL A 7 -30.30 -12.57 32.93
CA VAL A 7 -31.17 -11.39 33.08
C VAL A 7 -32.56 -11.80 33.55
N PRO A 8 -33.31 -10.96 34.30
CA PRO A 8 -34.71 -11.25 34.59
C PRO A 8 -35.55 -11.49 33.33
N ASN A 9 -36.64 -12.24 33.45
CA ASN A 9 -37.61 -12.34 32.36
C ASN A 9 -38.17 -10.96 32.01
N GLY A 10 -38.25 -10.66 30.72
CA GLY A 10 -38.73 -9.38 30.25
C GLY A 10 -38.25 -9.04 28.85
N ARG A 11 -38.59 -7.83 28.42
CA ARG A 11 -38.25 -7.32 27.09
C ARG A 11 -37.00 -6.44 27.16
N TYR A 12 -36.02 -6.72 26.31
CA TYR A 12 -34.71 -6.07 26.31
C TYR A 12 -34.39 -5.48 24.94
N ARG A 13 -33.77 -4.29 24.93
CA ARG A 13 -33.08 -3.75 23.75
C ARG A 13 -31.61 -4.12 23.84
N VAL A 14 -31.08 -4.67 22.75
CA VAL A 14 -29.74 -5.22 22.63
C VAL A 14 -29.04 -4.53 21.48
N VAL A 15 -27.98 -3.80 21.80
CA VAL A 15 -27.10 -3.16 20.82
C VAL A 15 -25.77 -3.89 20.77
N VAL A 16 -25.35 -4.30 19.59
CA VAL A 16 -24.13 -5.08 19.39
C VAL A 16 -23.27 -4.45 18.29
N ASN A 17 -21.99 -4.28 18.57
CA ASN A 17 -21.00 -3.90 17.58
C ASN A 17 -20.07 -5.09 17.31
N MET A 18 -20.10 -5.60 16.07
CA MET A 18 -19.27 -6.72 15.61
C MET A 18 -18.21 -6.30 14.58
N ASP A 19 -17.91 -5.00 14.53
CA ASP A 19 -16.91 -4.44 13.63
C ASP A 19 -15.59 -4.12 14.36
N SER A 20 -14.51 -4.11 13.59
CA SER A 20 -13.16 -3.73 14.03
C SER A 20 -12.55 -2.74 13.02
N PRO A 21 -11.80 -1.72 13.47
CA PRO A 21 -11.13 -0.74 12.59
C PRO A 21 -9.87 -1.28 11.89
N SER A 22 -9.72 -2.61 11.83
CA SER A 22 -8.57 -3.38 11.34
C SER A 22 -7.43 -3.59 12.34
N GLY A 23 -6.66 -4.67 12.15
CA GLY A 23 -5.47 -4.98 12.95
C GLY A 23 -4.18 -4.34 12.41
N TYR A 24 -3.10 -4.47 13.18
CA TYR A 24 -1.79 -3.86 12.87
C TYR A 24 -1.21 -4.33 11.52
N TRP A 25 -1.52 -5.56 11.09
CA TRP A 25 -1.02 -6.14 9.85
C TRP A 25 -2.00 -5.97 8.68
N GLY A 26 -2.96 -5.05 8.81
CA GLY A 26 -3.94 -4.77 7.76
C GLY A 26 -5.07 -5.78 7.71
N GLU A 27 -5.38 -6.47 8.82
CA GLU A 27 -6.52 -7.37 8.92
C GLU A 27 -7.82 -6.61 8.68
N VAL A 28 -8.42 -6.76 7.50
CA VAL A 28 -9.70 -6.14 7.16
C VAL A 28 -10.81 -7.16 7.29
N GLN A 29 -11.93 -6.73 7.88
CA GLN A 29 -13.13 -7.57 7.95
C GLN A 29 -13.72 -7.80 6.55
N ARG A 30 -13.54 -9.03 6.08
CA ARG A 30 -14.11 -9.56 4.84
C ARG A 30 -15.03 -10.73 5.19
N TYR A 31 -16.20 -10.79 4.58
CA TYR A 31 -17.18 -11.84 4.81
C TYR A 31 -18.12 -11.94 3.62
N ARG A 32 -18.51 -13.14 3.21
CA ARG A 32 -19.65 -13.30 2.28
C ARG A 32 -20.96 -13.17 3.03
N ARG A 33 -20.99 -13.75 4.22
CA ARG A 33 -22.09 -13.65 5.17
C ARG A 33 -21.55 -13.71 6.58
N ARG A 34 -22.13 -12.91 7.47
CA ARG A 34 -21.98 -13.02 8.92
C ARG A 34 -23.32 -12.79 9.60
N VAL A 35 -23.49 -13.31 10.79
CA VAL A 35 -24.75 -13.31 11.52
C VAL A 35 -24.53 -13.02 12.98
N LEU A 36 -25.40 -12.16 13.49
CA LEU A 36 -25.73 -12.03 14.90
C LEU A 36 -27.09 -12.68 15.13
N ARG A 37 -27.21 -13.60 16.09
CA ARG A 37 -28.50 -14.07 16.61
C ARG A 37 -28.68 -13.58 18.04
N VAL A 38 -29.85 -13.03 18.35
CA VAL A 38 -30.23 -12.62 19.70
C VAL A 38 -31.58 -13.25 20.01
N GLU A 39 -31.65 -14.17 20.97
CA GLU A 39 -32.87 -14.97 21.24
C GLU A 39 -33.47 -15.60 19.96
N GLY A 40 -32.60 -16.16 19.11
CA GLY A 40 -32.98 -16.73 17.81
C GLY A 40 -33.34 -15.70 16.72
N THR A 41 -33.44 -14.40 17.03
CA THR A 41 -33.65 -13.34 16.05
C THR A 41 -32.38 -13.11 15.24
N GLU A 42 -32.43 -13.39 13.94
CA GLU A 42 -31.27 -13.30 13.04
C GLU A 42 -31.10 -11.89 12.44
N LEU A 43 -29.89 -11.34 12.58
CA LEU A 43 -29.42 -10.11 11.95
C LEU A 43 -28.20 -10.45 11.08
N ALA A 44 -28.42 -10.68 9.80
CA ALA A 44 -27.38 -11.07 8.85
C ALA A 44 -26.83 -9.88 8.05
N ASP A 45 -25.52 -9.87 7.82
CA ASP A 45 -24.85 -9.02 6.83
C ASP A 45 -24.30 -9.89 5.70
N THR A 46 -24.38 -9.39 4.47
CA THR A 46 -23.73 -9.99 3.31
C THR A 46 -22.88 -8.97 2.59
N MET A 47 -21.75 -9.41 2.04
CA MET A 47 -20.87 -8.57 1.24
C MET A 47 -20.33 -9.37 0.06
N ASP A 48 -20.46 -8.81 -1.13
CA ASP A 48 -19.78 -9.32 -2.31
C ASP A 48 -18.47 -8.53 -2.56
N LEU A 49 -17.70 -8.95 -3.56
CA LEU A 49 -16.44 -8.30 -3.91
C LEU A 49 -16.61 -6.81 -4.25
N GLU A 50 -17.73 -6.42 -4.86
CA GLU A 50 -17.95 -5.03 -5.27
C GLU A 50 -18.25 -4.13 -4.06
N ALA A 51 -19.13 -4.59 -3.17
CA ALA A 51 -19.41 -3.95 -1.90
C ALA A 51 -18.15 -3.88 -1.03
N PHE A 52 -17.33 -4.93 -1.00
CA PHE A 52 -16.04 -4.93 -0.31
C PHE A 52 -15.12 -3.86 -0.87
N ARG A 53 -14.96 -3.76 -2.20
CA ARG A 53 -14.11 -2.74 -2.84
C ARG A 53 -14.58 -1.33 -2.51
N ARG A 54 -15.89 -1.07 -2.53
CA ARG A 54 -16.44 0.24 -2.12
C ARG A 54 -16.10 0.55 -0.66
N ARG A 55 -16.21 -0.42 0.25
CA ARG A 55 -15.86 -0.26 1.68
C ARG A 55 -14.35 -0.04 1.88
N TYR A 56 -13.52 -0.82 1.19
CA TYR A 56 -12.06 -0.82 1.31
C TYR A 56 -11.44 0.47 0.76
N TYR A 57 -11.89 0.93 -0.42
CA TYR A 57 -11.37 2.14 -1.06
C TYR A 57 -12.21 3.40 -0.80
N ARG A 58 -13.10 3.41 0.19
CA ARG A 58 -14.06 4.51 0.43
C ARG A 58 -13.43 5.91 0.53
N SER A 59 -12.19 5.98 1.01
CA SER A 59 -11.44 7.23 1.19
C SER A 59 -10.26 7.37 0.21
N TRP A 60 -10.10 6.44 -0.74
CA TRP A 60 -8.94 6.42 -1.63
C TRP A 60 -8.86 7.67 -2.52
N ASP A 61 -10.00 8.15 -3.01
CA ASP A 61 -10.03 9.18 -4.06
C ASP A 61 -10.25 10.62 -3.54
N ARG A 62 -9.82 10.90 -2.30
CA ARG A 62 -9.95 12.23 -1.68
C ARG A 62 -8.73 12.61 -0.85
N ASP A 63 -8.47 13.90 -0.76
CA ASP A 63 -7.54 14.44 0.23
C ASP A 63 -8.12 14.33 1.64
N ASP A 64 -7.22 14.27 2.61
CA ASP A 64 -7.50 14.64 3.99
C ASP A 64 -7.23 16.13 4.18
N LEU A 65 -8.16 16.86 4.79
CA LEU A 65 -8.01 18.30 5.03
C LEU A 65 -7.78 18.61 6.52
N PRO A 66 -7.04 19.68 6.86
CA PRO A 66 -6.78 20.06 8.25
C PRO A 66 -8.04 20.35 9.07
N ALA A 67 -9.09 20.83 8.42
CA ALA A 67 -10.36 21.12 9.09
C ALA A 67 -11.18 19.86 9.40
N GLU A 68 -10.84 18.70 8.82
CA GLU A 68 -11.64 17.48 8.96
C GLU A 68 -11.30 16.72 10.25
N SER A 69 -12.32 16.11 10.84
CA SER A 69 -12.15 15.19 11.97
C SER A 69 -11.81 13.80 11.46
N ALA A 70 -10.66 13.26 11.88
CA ALA A 70 -10.29 11.88 11.57
C ALA A 70 -11.27 10.86 12.17
N PHE A 71 -11.87 11.17 13.34
CA PHE A 71 -12.90 10.32 13.93
C PHE A 71 -14.13 10.22 13.03
N ASP A 72 -14.62 11.36 12.53
CA ASP A 72 -15.81 11.40 11.68
C ASP A 72 -15.56 10.79 10.30
N ALA A 73 -14.40 11.08 9.70
CA ALA A 73 -14.06 10.61 8.37
C ALA A 73 -13.69 9.12 8.32
N TYR A 74 -13.01 8.60 9.37
CA TYR A 74 -12.47 7.25 9.35
C TYR A 74 -13.11 6.32 10.36
N GLN A 75 -13.30 6.75 11.60
CA GLN A 75 -13.78 5.86 12.67
C GLN A 75 -15.28 5.59 12.56
N ILE A 76 -16.12 6.60 12.45
CA ILE A 76 -17.58 6.41 12.38
C ILE A 76 -17.98 5.43 11.26
N PRO A 77 -17.47 5.55 10.01
CA PRO A 77 -17.87 4.64 8.93
C PRO A 77 -17.41 3.19 9.09
N TYR A 78 -16.49 2.88 10.02
CA TYR A 78 -16.05 1.50 10.26
C TYR A 78 -17.08 0.67 11.03
N PHE A 79 -17.92 1.31 11.84
CA PHE A 79 -18.76 0.62 12.80
C PHE A 79 -20.24 0.71 12.42
N ALA A 80 -20.86 -0.44 12.18
CA ALA A 80 -22.29 -0.59 11.91
C ALA A 80 -22.95 -1.35 13.07
N GLU A 81 -23.37 -0.62 14.09
CA GLU A 81 -24.06 -1.17 15.27
C GLU A 81 -25.37 -1.87 14.85
N LYS A 82 -25.58 -3.08 15.40
CA LYS A 82 -26.85 -3.81 15.32
C LYS A 82 -27.69 -3.46 16.52
N ASP A 83 -28.98 -3.20 16.31
CA ASP A 83 -29.91 -2.79 17.35
C ASP A 83 -31.21 -3.56 17.17
N CYS A 84 -31.58 -4.33 18.18
CA CYS A 84 -32.82 -5.12 18.17
C CYS A 84 -33.45 -5.17 19.55
N THR A 85 -34.72 -5.58 19.58
CA THR A 85 -35.46 -5.77 20.83
C THR A 85 -36.00 -7.20 20.86
N VAL A 86 -35.75 -7.90 21.96
CA VAL A 86 -36.09 -9.32 22.16
C VAL A 86 -36.80 -9.54 23.49
N ASP A 87 -37.51 -10.65 23.62
CA ASP A 87 -38.14 -11.09 24.86
C ASP A 87 -37.36 -12.27 25.45
N VAL A 88 -37.03 -12.19 26.74
CA VAL A 88 -36.35 -13.24 27.51
C VAL A 88 -37.36 -13.89 28.46
N GLY A 89 -37.50 -15.21 28.37
CA GLY A 89 -38.53 -15.97 29.11
C GLY A 89 -38.00 -17.00 30.11
N ASP A 90 -36.71 -17.32 30.06
CA ASP A 90 -36.06 -18.38 30.83
C ASP A 90 -34.96 -17.87 31.78
N GLY A 91 -34.82 -16.55 31.91
CA GLY A 91 -33.81 -15.90 32.73
C GLY A 91 -32.45 -15.72 32.05
N GLN A 92 -32.33 -16.02 30.76
CA GLN A 92 -31.06 -15.96 30.04
C GLN A 92 -31.21 -15.28 28.67
N LEU A 93 -30.37 -14.29 28.40
CA LEU A 93 -30.23 -13.68 27.09
C LEU A 93 -29.08 -14.33 26.32
N ASN A 94 -29.39 -14.99 25.22
CA ASN A 94 -28.48 -15.70 24.34
C ASN A 94 -28.13 -14.85 23.12
N ILE A 95 -26.83 -14.65 22.92
CA ILE A 95 -26.26 -13.89 21.82
C ILE A 95 -25.25 -14.77 21.08
N GLU A 96 -25.52 -15.08 19.83
CA GLU A 96 -24.68 -15.95 19.01
C GLU A 96 -24.09 -15.23 17.81
N PHE A 97 -22.87 -15.62 17.44
CA PHE A 97 -22.11 -15.09 16.33
C PHE A 97 -21.71 -16.22 15.39
N GLU A 98 -22.07 -16.07 14.11
CA GLU A 98 -21.67 -16.97 13.02
C GLU A 98 -20.98 -16.14 11.93
N GLY A 99 -19.74 -16.51 11.61
CA GLY A 99 -18.93 -15.83 10.61
C GLY A 99 -17.54 -16.47 10.54
N GLU A 100 -16.89 -16.33 9.39
CA GLU A 100 -15.56 -16.90 9.16
C GLU A 100 -14.46 -15.94 9.62
N ASN A 101 -13.40 -16.48 10.24
CA ASN A 101 -12.20 -15.72 10.60
C ASN A 101 -12.53 -14.43 11.40
N TRP A 102 -12.17 -13.25 10.87
CA TRP A 102 -12.41 -11.94 11.47
C TRP A 102 -13.78 -11.31 11.13
N ALA A 103 -14.71 -12.07 10.55
CA ALA A 103 -16.01 -11.53 10.14
C ALA A 103 -16.81 -10.93 11.32
N CYS A 104 -16.69 -11.53 12.50
CA CYS A 104 -17.34 -11.11 13.73
C CYS A 104 -16.30 -10.70 14.79
N CYS A 105 -15.97 -9.40 14.85
CA CYS A 105 -15.09 -8.84 15.88
C CYS A 105 -15.95 -8.11 16.93
N VAL A 106 -16.34 -8.80 18.00
CA VAL A 106 -17.25 -8.25 19.01
C VAL A 106 -16.54 -7.17 19.83
N SER A 107 -16.82 -5.91 19.50
CA SER A 107 -16.24 -4.72 20.14
C SER A 107 -17.10 -4.19 21.29
N ALA A 108 -18.42 -4.38 21.24
CA ALA A 108 -19.32 -3.95 22.30
C ALA A 108 -20.65 -4.72 22.28
N ILE A 109 -21.22 -4.96 23.47
CA ILE A 109 -22.59 -5.42 23.69
C ILE A 109 -23.20 -4.56 24.79
N ILE A 110 -24.36 -3.97 24.52
CA ILE A 110 -25.10 -3.12 25.45
C ILE A 110 -26.52 -3.64 25.53
N VAL A 111 -26.94 -4.01 26.74
CA VAL A 111 -28.26 -4.60 27.02
C VAL A 111 -28.96 -3.76 28.08
N PHE A 112 -30.20 -3.37 27.82
CA PHE A 112 -31.03 -2.71 28.82
C PHE A 112 -32.51 -3.06 28.65
N PRO A 113 -33.32 -3.07 29.74
CA PRO A 113 -34.76 -3.32 29.63
C PRO A 113 -35.41 -2.31 28.69
N ALA A 114 -36.28 -2.76 27.80
CA ALA A 114 -36.97 -1.90 26.83
C ALA A 114 -37.81 -0.82 27.52
N ALA A 115 -38.34 -1.09 28.72
CA ALA A 115 -39.05 -0.12 29.55
C ALA A 115 -38.17 1.08 30.00
N ARG A 116 -36.84 0.95 29.95
CA ARG A 116 -35.87 2.01 30.28
C ARG A 116 -35.29 2.68 29.04
N GLY A 117 -36.00 2.66 27.91
CA GLY A 117 -35.53 3.14 26.60
C GLY A 117 -34.82 4.49 26.64
N ALA A 118 -35.43 5.52 27.25
CA ALA A 118 -34.84 6.85 27.34
C ALA A 118 -33.50 6.89 28.11
N GLN A 119 -33.35 6.07 29.15
CA GLN A 119 -32.09 5.95 29.90
C GLN A 119 -31.05 5.15 29.10
N GLY A 120 -31.50 4.16 28.34
CA GLY A 120 -30.66 3.43 27.39
C GLY A 120 -30.13 4.33 26.28
N ASP A 121 -30.97 5.15 25.66
CA ASP A 121 -30.56 6.11 24.63
C ASP A 121 -29.55 7.12 25.18
N ALA A 122 -29.80 7.67 26.37
CA ALA A 122 -28.85 8.54 27.05
C ALA A 122 -27.50 7.85 27.34
N PHE A 123 -27.52 6.56 27.68
CA PHE A 123 -26.30 5.77 27.87
C PHE A 123 -25.56 5.53 26.54
N LEU A 124 -26.28 5.24 25.46
CA LEU A 124 -25.68 5.07 24.12
C LEU A 124 -25.01 6.38 23.65
N ASP A 125 -25.66 7.51 23.85
CA ASP A 125 -25.08 8.83 23.54
C ASP A 125 -23.86 9.13 24.41
N PHE A 126 -23.89 8.77 25.70
CA PHE A 126 -22.72 8.83 26.57
C PHE A 126 -21.58 7.94 26.05
N VAL A 127 -21.86 6.70 25.62
CA VAL A 127 -20.85 5.79 25.06
C VAL A 127 -20.26 6.36 23.78
N ARG A 128 -21.07 6.91 22.86
CA ARG A 128 -20.58 7.57 21.64
C ARG A 128 -19.69 8.77 21.96
N ALA A 129 -20.11 9.61 22.90
CA ALA A 129 -19.31 10.75 23.37
C ALA A 129 -17.98 10.28 24.00
N ARG A 130 -18.01 9.20 24.80
CA ARG A 130 -16.80 8.60 25.38
C ARG A 130 -15.87 8.02 24.33
N ARG A 131 -16.38 7.34 23.30
CA ARG A 131 -15.56 6.84 22.19
C ARG A 131 -14.82 7.97 21.48
N ARG A 132 -15.51 9.08 21.17
CA ARG A 132 -14.85 10.28 20.63
C ARG A 132 -13.81 10.82 21.59
N PHE A 133 -14.17 11.01 22.86
CA PHE A 133 -13.25 11.52 23.89
C PHE A 133 -11.99 10.65 24.01
N HIS A 134 -12.12 9.32 24.02
CA HIS A 134 -10.97 8.41 24.11
C HIS A 134 -10.13 8.45 22.83
N PHE A 135 -10.76 8.52 21.65
CA PHE A 135 -10.04 8.68 20.39
C PHE A 135 -9.24 9.99 20.37
N ASP A 136 -9.87 11.13 20.66
CA ASP A 136 -9.21 12.44 20.65
C ASP A 136 -8.10 12.55 21.71
N ASN A 137 -8.16 11.72 22.75
CA ASN A 137 -7.12 11.64 23.78
C ASN A 137 -5.98 10.67 23.44
N ALA A 138 -6.27 9.55 22.81
CA ALA A 138 -5.27 8.57 22.40
C ALA A 138 -4.53 8.98 21.12
N PHE A 139 -5.25 9.62 20.19
CA PHE A 139 -4.73 10.01 18.88
C PHE A 139 -4.59 11.52 18.79
N LYS A 140 -3.36 12.00 18.60
CA LYS A 140 -3.04 13.42 18.55
C LYS A 140 -2.63 13.81 17.14
N ARG A 141 -3.39 14.74 16.54
CA ARG A 141 -2.99 15.37 15.29
C ARG A 141 -2.02 16.50 15.58
N VAL A 142 -0.86 16.45 14.96
CA VAL A 142 0.11 17.55 14.88
C VAL A 142 0.13 18.02 13.44
N LEU A 143 -0.27 19.26 13.20
CA LEU A 143 -0.23 19.83 11.85
C LEU A 143 1.17 20.36 11.57
N HIS A 144 1.53 20.38 10.29
CA HIS A 144 2.79 20.97 9.83
C HIS A 144 2.84 22.46 10.18
N ASP A 145 3.97 22.91 10.70
CA ASP A 145 4.26 24.34 10.83
C ASP A 145 4.60 24.89 9.43
N PRO A 146 3.79 25.81 8.87
CA PRO A 146 3.91 26.19 7.48
C PRO A 146 5.27 26.80 7.18
N SER A 147 5.91 26.33 6.10
CA SER A 147 7.10 26.97 5.55
C SER A 147 6.75 28.19 4.69
N GLY A 148 7.74 29.06 4.48
CA GLY A 148 7.56 30.32 3.79
C GLY A 148 6.92 31.40 4.67
N ARG A 149 6.65 32.56 4.07
CA ARG A 149 5.94 33.67 4.73
C ARG A 149 4.70 33.99 3.94
N LYS A 150 3.66 34.49 4.62
CA LYS A 150 2.44 34.95 3.94
C LYS A 150 2.83 35.95 2.85
N PRO A 151 2.67 35.57 1.57
CA PRO A 151 3.16 36.39 0.48
C PRO A 151 2.20 37.55 0.24
N ASP A 152 2.73 38.74 -0.04
CA ASP A 152 1.95 39.81 -0.66
C ASP A 152 1.78 39.50 -2.16
N PRO A 153 0.54 39.32 -2.64
CA PRO A 153 0.32 39.00 -4.04
C PRO A 153 0.55 40.21 -4.95
N SER A 154 1.26 39.99 -6.05
CA SER A 154 1.42 40.93 -7.15
C SER A 154 0.07 41.22 -7.82
N PRO A 155 -0.07 42.33 -8.57
CA PRO A 155 -1.31 42.61 -9.31
C PRO A 155 -1.72 41.47 -10.25
N GLU A 156 -0.76 40.73 -10.80
CA GLU A 156 -1.02 39.60 -11.67
C GLU A 156 -1.49 38.36 -10.90
N GLU A 157 -0.84 38.04 -9.78
CA GLU A 157 -1.27 36.95 -8.90
C GLU A 157 -2.68 37.20 -8.36
N ARG A 158 -3.02 38.46 -8.03
CA ARG A 158 -4.38 38.86 -7.66
C ARG A 158 -5.39 38.65 -8.79
N ARG A 159 -5.02 38.92 -10.04
CA ARG A 159 -5.89 38.66 -11.20
C ARG A 159 -6.10 37.18 -11.46
N ARG A 160 -5.06 36.36 -11.25
CA ARG A 160 -5.14 34.90 -11.41
C ARG A 160 -5.81 34.20 -10.22
N GLY A 161 -5.84 34.86 -9.05
CA GLY A 161 -6.40 34.34 -7.81
C GLY A 161 -5.44 33.42 -7.02
N CYS A 162 -4.20 33.28 -7.48
CA CYS A 162 -3.22 32.36 -6.91
C CYS A 162 -1.77 32.80 -7.11
N ILE A 163 -0.88 32.19 -6.35
CA ILE A 163 0.57 32.27 -6.52
C ILE A 163 1.06 30.89 -6.95
N VAL A 164 1.92 30.84 -7.96
CA VAL A 164 2.58 29.61 -8.39
C VAL A 164 4.03 29.63 -7.93
N PHE A 165 4.51 28.47 -7.49
CA PHE A 165 5.87 28.33 -7.00
C PHE A 165 6.41 26.94 -7.30
N ALA A 166 7.73 26.84 -7.37
CA ALA A 166 8.46 25.60 -7.57
C ALA A 166 9.35 25.38 -6.37
N ARG A 167 9.18 24.23 -5.74
CA ARG A 167 10.10 23.70 -4.72
C ARG A 167 10.79 22.49 -5.33
N ASP A 168 12.02 22.23 -4.90
CA ASP A 168 12.73 21.02 -5.27
C ASP A 168 11.84 19.80 -4.97
N TRP A 169 11.76 18.86 -5.92
CA TRP A 169 10.86 17.73 -5.82
C TRP A 169 11.29 16.72 -4.73
N MET A 170 12.51 16.84 -4.20
CA MET A 170 12.99 16.09 -3.04
C MET A 170 12.50 16.67 -1.70
N GLU A 171 11.88 17.86 -1.71
CA GLU A 171 11.27 18.45 -0.53
C GLU A 171 9.74 18.39 -0.60
N ASP A 172 9.13 17.90 0.48
CA ASP A 172 7.68 17.90 0.61
C ASP A 172 7.10 19.33 0.61
N VAL A 173 5.92 19.46 0.01
CA VAL A 173 5.06 20.65 0.09
C VAL A 173 3.79 20.27 0.83
N PHE A 174 3.65 20.79 2.04
CA PHE A 174 2.46 20.59 2.86
C PHE A 174 1.32 21.49 2.38
N ASP A 175 0.11 21.17 2.81
CA ASP A 175 -1.11 21.84 2.37
C ASP A 175 -1.22 23.29 2.84
N ASN A 176 -0.49 23.67 3.89
CA ASN A 176 -0.41 25.04 4.40
C ASN A 176 0.91 25.74 4.07
N ASP A 177 1.79 25.09 3.29
CA ASP A 177 3.05 25.70 2.86
C ASP A 177 2.81 26.87 1.92
N MET A 178 3.66 27.88 2.05
CA MET A 178 3.71 29.05 1.19
C MET A 178 5.06 29.10 0.47
N PRO A 179 5.17 29.82 -0.66
CA PRO A 179 6.45 30.03 -1.30
C PRO A 179 7.45 30.66 -0.34
N ARG A 180 8.63 30.06 -0.23
CA ARG A 180 9.83 30.66 0.37
C ARG A 180 10.39 31.74 -0.56
N GLU A 181 11.33 32.51 -0.05
CA GLU A 181 12.06 33.48 -0.87
C GLU A 181 12.74 32.76 -2.05
N GLY A 182 12.51 33.25 -3.27
CA GLY A 182 13.05 32.65 -4.50
C GLY A 182 12.23 31.49 -5.10
N GLU A 183 11.23 30.94 -4.41
CA GLU A 183 10.44 29.80 -4.94
C GLU A 183 9.33 30.24 -5.92
N ARG A 184 8.94 31.52 -5.94
CA ARG A 184 7.91 32.01 -6.87
C ARG A 184 8.34 31.75 -8.31
N ALA A 185 7.53 30.98 -9.02
CA ALA A 185 7.91 30.43 -10.31
C ALA A 185 7.39 31.30 -11.45
N GLU A 186 8.29 31.98 -12.16
CA GLU A 186 7.99 32.54 -13.49
C GLU A 186 8.09 31.47 -14.58
N ALA A 187 8.83 30.38 -14.32
CA ALA A 187 8.97 29.21 -15.15
C ALA A 187 9.27 28.00 -14.26
N VAL A 188 9.01 26.79 -14.77
CA VAL A 188 9.54 25.54 -14.21
C VAL A 188 10.55 24.95 -15.19
N SER A 189 11.60 24.33 -14.66
CA SER A 189 12.67 23.79 -15.49
C SER A 189 13.25 22.50 -14.94
N ALA A 190 13.76 21.66 -15.85
CA ALA A 190 14.51 20.47 -15.49
C ALA A 190 15.69 20.20 -16.42
N CYS A 191 16.52 19.23 -16.04
CA CYS A 191 17.70 18.84 -16.77
C CYS A 191 17.81 17.31 -16.78
N ALA A 192 17.83 16.71 -17.97
CA ALA A 192 17.75 15.26 -18.14
C ALA A 192 18.62 14.77 -19.30
N PHE A 193 18.87 13.48 -19.38
CA PHE A 193 19.41 12.78 -20.55
C PHE A 193 18.30 12.26 -21.45
N ALA A 194 18.64 11.91 -22.69
CA ALA A 194 17.72 11.16 -23.53
C ALA A 194 17.42 9.79 -22.88
N GLY A 195 16.16 9.37 -22.86
CA GLY A 195 15.71 8.14 -22.21
C GLY A 195 15.41 8.24 -20.71
N GLU A 196 15.63 9.41 -20.11
CA GLU A 196 15.39 9.62 -18.67
C GLU A 196 13.93 9.98 -18.34
N LEU A 197 13.49 9.58 -17.14
CA LEU A 197 12.26 10.04 -16.49
C LEU A 197 12.59 11.17 -15.51
N GLU A 198 12.29 12.41 -15.89
CA GLU A 198 12.66 13.57 -15.08
C GLU A 198 11.42 14.22 -14.43
N PRO A 199 11.38 14.33 -13.08
CA PRO A 199 10.27 14.94 -12.38
C PRO A 199 10.35 16.47 -12.34
N ILE A 200 9.18 17.13 -12.34
CA ILE A 200 9.05 18.58 -12.11
C ILE A 200 7.86 18.82 -11.19
N ALA A 201 8.05 19.62 -10.14
CA ALA A 201 6.97 20.01 -9.24
C ALA A 201 6.51 21.44 -9.51
N LEU A 202 5.20 21.62 -9.73
CA LEU A 202 4.54 22.93 -9.77
C LEU A 202 3.52 23.01 -8.65
N SER A 203 3.71 23.93 -7.71
CA SER A 203 2.80 24.16 -6.60
C SER A 203 1.97 25.42 -6.82
N VAL A 204 0.71 25.35 -6.41
CA VAL A 204 -0.27 26.43 -6.53
C VAL A 204 -0.80 26.76 -5.13
N PHE A 205 -0.53 27.98 -4.67
CA PHE A 205 -1.10 28.55 -3.44
C PHE A 205 -2.31 29.43 -3.80
N PRO A 206 -3.55 28.99 -3.51
CA PRO A 206 -4.76 29.76 -3.81
C PRO A 206 -4.97 30.90 -2.80
N ILE A 207 -5.06 32.13 -3.31
CA ILE A 207 -5.40 33.33 -2.51
C ILE A 207 -6.92 33.39 -2.28
N GLU A 208 -7.68 32.96 -3.28
CA GLU A 208 -9.14 32.84 -3.26
C GLU A 208 -9.58 31.45 -3.75
N ALA A 209 -10.89 31.18 -3.74
CA ALA A 209 -11.41 29.87 -4.13
C ALA A 209 -11.39 29.71 -5.67
N LEU A 210 -10.48 28.89 -6.20
CA LEU A 210 -10.29 28.70 -7.64
C LEU A 210 -11.23 27.64 -8.26
N GLY A 211 -12.03 26.96 -7.44
CA GLY A 211 -12.80 25.79 -7.88
C GLY A 211 -11.87 24.60 -8.19
N THR A 212 -12.18 23.85 -9.24
CA THR A 212 -11.30 22.78 -9.75
C THR A 212 -10.28 23.39 -10.70
N VAL A 213 -8.99 23.23 -10.41
CA VAL A 213 -7.90 23.60 -11.31
C VAL A 213 -7.48 22.40 -12.14
N THR A 214 -7.20 22.63 -13.42
CA THR A 214 -6.66 21.65 -14.37
C THR A 214 -5.29 22.12 -14.87
N VAL A 215 -4.28 21.25 -14.86
CA VAL A 215 -2.94 21.53 -15.41
C VAL A 215 -2.69 20.63 -16.61
N THR A 216 -2.31 21.20 -17.76
CA THR A 216 -1.99 20.43 -18.97
C THR A 216 -0.68 20.89 -19.58
N ALA A 217 0.19 19.94 -19.93
CA ALA A 217 1.42 20.22 -20.65
C ALA A 217 1.17 20.33 -22.16
N GLY A 218 1.81 21.31 -22.80
CA GLY A 218 1.93 21.37 -24.26
C GLY A 218 3.20 20.67 -24.76
N ASP A 219 3.35 20.60 -26.08
CA ASP A 219 4.58 20.13 -26.72
C ASP A 219 5.76 21.04 -26.34
N LEU A 220 6.96 20.47 -26.22
CA LEU A 220 8.18 21.23 -26.01
C LEU A 220 8.96 21.28 -27.33
N ALA A 221 9.12 22.49 -27.88
CA ALA A 221 9.90 22.73 -29.08
C ALA A 221 11.39 22.80 -28.73
N GLY A 222 12.20 22.01 -29.43
CA GLY A 222 13.65 21.86 -29.24
C GLY A 222 14.49 22.34 -30.41
N PRO A 223 15.80 22.02 -30.42
CA PRO A 223 16.73 22.40 -31.48
C PRO A 223 16.35 21.75 -32.82
N ASP A 224 16.63 22.45 -33.92
CA ASP A 224 16.45 21.96 -35.30
C ASP A 224 15.05 21.38 -35.61
N GLY A 225 14.02 21.87 -34.92
CA GLY A 225 12.64 21.41 -35.08
C GLY A 225 12.31 20.12 -34.33
N ALA A 226 13.21 19.62 -33.47
CA ALA A 226 12.93 18.51 -32.57
C ALA A 226 11.79 18.87 -31.61
N VAL A 227 11.02 17.85 -31.19
CA VAL A 227 9.87 18.03 -30.30
C VAL A 227 9.86 16.93 -29.24
N ILE A 228 9.69 17.31 -27.98
CA ILE A 228 9.20 16.38 -26.95
C ILE A 228 7.67 16.55 -26.93
N PRO A 229 6.90 15.54 -27.37
CA PRO A 229 5.45 15.68 -27.48
C PRO A 229 4.82 15.78 -26.09
N SER A 230 3.71 16.50 -25.97
CA SER A 230 2.91 16.61 -24.73
C SER A 230 2.52 15.26 -24.13
N GLY A 231 2.30 14.22 -24.96
CA GLY A 231 2.03 12.85 -24.50
C GLY A 231 3.21 12.18 -23.78
N ALA A 232 4.42 12.73 -23.88
CA ALA A 232 5.58 12.31 -23.12
C ALA A 232 5.65 12.97 -21.73
N ILE A 233 4.69 13.83 -21.38
CA ILE A 233 4.66 14.54 -20.09
C ILE A 233 3.40 14.12 -19.33
N ASP A 234 3.59 13.27 -18.34
CA ASP A 234 2.51 12.95 -17.41
C ASP A 234 2.31 14.09 -16.42
N VAL A 235 1.04 14.35 -16.07
CA VAL A 235 0.66 15.29 -15.01
C VAL A 235 -0.16 14.54 -13.97
N GLY A 236 0.41 14.41 -12.78
CA GLY A 236 -0.23 13.89 -11.59
C GLY A 236 -0.51 14.99 -10.57
N TYR A 237 -1.38 14.67 -9.62
CA TYR A 237 -1.69 15.51 -8.47
C TYR A 237 -1.13 14.85 -7.21
N VAL A 238 -0.45 15.61 -6.36
CA VAL A 238 0.06 15.12 -5.08
C VAL A 238 -1.07 15.18 -4.05
N GLN A 239 -1.62 14.02 -3.74
CA GLN A 239 -2.70 13.86 -2.76
C GLN A 239 -2.14 13.85 -1.33
N HIS A 240 -2.75 14.64 -0.46
CA HIS A 240 -2.42 14.72 0.96
C HIS A 240 -3.28 13.74 1.76
N ARG A 241 -2.65 12.93 2.62
CA ARG A 241 -3.31 11.88 3.40
C ARG A 241 -2.85 11.88 4.86
N ILE A 242 -3.71 11.38 5.75
CA ILE A 242 -3.34 11.08 7.13
C ILE A 242 -2.09 10.18 7.14
N THR A 243 -1.10 10.61 7.90
CA THR A 243 0.23 9.98 7.95
C THR A 243 0.71 9.90 9.37
N ARG A 244 1.23 8.74 9.78
CA ARG A 244 1.81 8.55 11.11
C ARG A 244 3.06 9.40 11.30
N VAL A 245 3.20 10.00 12.48
CA VAL A 245 4.42 10.69 12.93
C VAL A 245 5.19 9.80 13.90
N THR A 246 4.49 9.13 14.81
CA THR A 246 5.07 8.07 15.64
C THR A 246 4.86 6.70 14.99
N MET A 247 5.75 5.74 15.27
CA MET A 247 5.71 4.43 14.62
C MET A 247 4.42 3.66 14.88
N GLU A 248 3.90 3.75 16.10
CA GLU A 248 2.62 3.14 16.52
C GLU A 248 1.38 3.92 16.02
N GLY A 249 1.57 5.12 15.45
CA GLY A 249 0.52 5.89 14.79
C GLY A 249 -0.42 6.68 15.71
N SER A 250 -0.12 6.76 17.02
CA SER A 250 -0.88 7.56 17.97
C SER A 250 -0.76 9.06 17.68
N VAL A 251 0.40 9.50 17.20
CA VAL A 251 0.61 10.86 16.70
C VAL A 251 0.64 10.84 15.18
N TYR A 252 -0.14 11.72 14.56
CA TYR A 252 -0.31 11.75 13.10
C TYR A 252 -0.41 13.18 12.57
N THR A 253 -0.20 13.33 11.27
CA THR A 253 -0.32 14.58 10.52
C THR A 253 -1.09 14.35 9.22
N ILE A 254 -1.23 15.38 8.40
CA ILE A 254 -1.63 15.31 7.00
C ILE A 254 -0.38 15.65 6.19
N ALA A 255 0.05 14.75 5.31
CA ALA A 255 1.28 14.90 4.53
C ALA A 255 1.03 14.55 3.07
N PRO A 256 1.84 15.05 2.12
CA PRO A 256 1.83 14.54 0.75
C PRO A 256 2.18 13.04 0.74
N ARG A 257 1.42 12.22 0.04
CA ARG A 257 1.61 10.75 0.05
C ARG A 257 1.57 10.06 -1.29
N LEU A 258 0.67 10.47 -2.18
CA LEU A 258 0.41 9.75 -3.42
C LEU A 258 0.40 10.72 -4.59
N ILE A 259 1.13 10.39 -5.66
CA ILE A 259 0.94 11.04 -6.96
C ILE A 259 -0.20 10.30 -7.66
N VAL A 260 -1.40 10.88 -7.65
CA VAL A 260 -2.53 10.31 -8.37
C VAL A 260 -2.47 10.75 -9.84
N PRO A 261 -2.77 9.86 -10.82
CA PRO A 261 -2.70 10.17 -12.26
C PRO A 261 -3.91 11.01 -12.69
N ARG A 262 -4.06 12.18 -12.08
CA ARG A 262 -5.14 13.12 -12.27
C ARG A 262 -4.53 14.51 -12.42
N ARG A 263 -4.82 15.14 -13.54
CA ARG A 263 -4.39 16.50 -13.87
C ARG A 263 -5.24 17.62 -13.24
N THR A 264 -6.12 17.27 -12.31
CA THR A 264 -7.11 18.18 -11.72
C THR A 264 -7.17 18.05 -10.21
N ALA A 265 -7.31 19.17 -9.52
CA ALA A 265 -7.49 19.19 -8.06
C ALA A 265 -8.44 20.31 -7.62
N PRO A 266 -9.26 20.08 -6.57
CA PRO A 266 -9.99 21.16 -5.91
C PRO A 266 -9.03 22.09 -5.14
N MET A 267 -9.24 23.39 -5.26
CA MET A 267 -8.35 24.44 -4.74
C MET A 267 -9.13 25.41 -3.84
N PRO A 268 -9.45 25.03 -2.59
CA PRO A 268 -10.00 25.96 -1.62
C PRO A 268 -8.95 26.99 -1.18
N PRO A 269 -9.36 28.19 -0.72
CA PRO A 269 -8.43 29.24 -0.30
C PRO A 269 -7.47 28.75 0.78
N GLY A 270 -6.19 29.11 0.65
CA GLY A 270 -5.15 28.81 1.65
C GLY A 270 -4.70 27.35 1.72
N VAL A 271 -5.13 26.50 0.79
CA VAL A 271 -4.69 25.10 0.69
C VAL A 271 -3.82 24.91 -0.55
N THR A 272 -2.51 24.84 -0.34
CA THR A 272 -1.51 24.58 -1.38
C THR A 272 -1.66 23.18 -1.94
N ARG A 273 -1.61 23.08 -3.26
CA ARG A 273 -1.58 21.82 -4.00
C ARG A 273 -0.39 21.76 -4.94
N THR A 274 0.18 20.58 -5.09
CA THR A 274 1.29 20.31 -6.01
C THR A 274 0.82 19.44 -7.17
N PHE A 275 1.14 19.86 -8.38
CA PHE A 275 1.08 19.03 -9.57
C PHE A 275 2.47 18.48 -9.85
N TRP A 276 2.57 17.15 -9.92
CA TRP A 276 3.79 16.43 -10.21
C TRP A 276 3.82 16.07 -11.68
N LEU A 277 4.82 16.56 -12.40
CA LEU A 277 5.03 16.23 -13.79
C LEU A 277 6.13 15.17 -13.90
N THR A 278 5.98 14.25 -14.84
CA THR A 278 7.06 13.31 -15.21
C THR A 278 7.29 13.42 -16.70
N VAL A 279 8.44 14.01 -17.06
CA VAL A 279 8.87 14.16 -18.44
C VAL A 279 9.61 12.89 -18.84
N ARG A 280 9.02 12.12 -19.76
CA ARG A 280 9.66 10.98 -20.42
C ARG A 280 10.46 11.49 -21.59
N VAL A 281 11.75 11.76 -21.40
CA VAL A 281 12.58 12.25 -22.50
C VAL A 281 12.77 11.12 -23.51
N PRO A 282 12.37 11.30 -24.79
CA PRO A 282 12.59 10.27 -25.81
C PRO A 282 14.06 9.82 -25.86
N SER A 283 14.30 8.53 -26.08
CA SER A 283 15.66 7.96 -26.12
C SER A 283 16.51 8.51 -27.26
N ASP A 284 15.87 9.08 -28.28
CA ASP A 284 16.45 9.70 -29.45
C ASP A 284 16.39 11.25 -29.42
N ALA A 285 15.99 11.85 -28.28
CA ALA A 285 15.90 13.29 -28.15
C ALA A 285 17.25 13.97 -28.42
N ALA A 286 17.26 14.95 -29.33
CA ALA A 286 18.46 15.72 -29.64
C ALA A 286 18.91 16.53 -28.41
N PRO A 287 20.21 16.57 -28.07
CA PRO A 287 20.71 17.41 -26.98
C PRO A 287 20.42 18.88 -27.24
N GLY A 288 19.90 19.58 -26.23
CA GLY A 288 19.54 20.98 -26.36
C GLY A 288 18.39 21.37 -25.45
N ARG A 289 17.95 22.61 -25.61
CA ARG A 289 16.91 23.19 -24.77
C ARG A 289 15.56 23.10 -25.45
N TYR A 290 14.61 22.47 -24.77
CA TYR A 290 13.23 22.34 -25.18
C TYR A 290 12.37 23.32 -24.39
N ARG A 291 11.45 24.03 -25.07
CA ARG A 291 10.60 25.06 -24.48
C ARG A 291 9.14 24.83 -24.83
N GLY A 292 8.27 24.96 -23.83
CA GLY A 292 6.83 24.94 -23.99
C GLY A 292 6.17 25.62 -22.81
N ALA A 293 4.94 25.23 -22.49
CA ALA A 293 4.22 25.77 -21.34
C ALA A 293 3.24 24.75 -20.76
N LEU A 294 2.96 24.93 -19.47
CA LEU A 294 1.85 24.33 -18.75
C LEU A 294 0.67 25.30 -18.79
N ALA A 295 -0.47 24.88 -19.31
CA ALA A 295 -1.71 25.63 -19.19
C ALA A 295 -2.38 25.28 -17.84
N VAL A 296 -2.69 26.31 -17.06
CA VAL A 296 -3.37 26.22 -15.76
C VAL A 296 -4.75 26.85 -15.91
N ALA A 297 -5.78 26.01 -15.94
CA ALA A 297 -7.17 26.43 -16.07
C ALA A 297 -7.89 26.30 -14.74
N ALA A 298 -8.30 27.42 -14.15
CA ALA A 298 -9.11 27.45 -12.94
C ALA A 298 -10.61 27.45 -13.28
N GLY A 299 -11.41 26.69 -12.53
CA GLY A 299 -12.87 26.72 -12.65
C GLY A 299 -13.48 28.07 -12.22
N ARG A 300 -12.75 28.84 -11.42
CA ARG A 300 -13.04 30.23 -11.04
C ARG A 300 -11.72 31.00 -11.07
N GLY A 301 -11.64 32.08 -11.84
CA GLY A 301 -10.43 32.87 -12.03
C GLY A 301 -9.93 32.83 -13.48
N ALA A 302 -8.72 33.37 -13.70
CA ALA A 302 -8.12 33.43 -15.03
C ALA A 302 -7.38 32.13 -15.37
N THR A 303 -7.49 31.69 -16.62
CA THR A 303 -6.55 30.72 -17.19
C THR A 303 -5.22 31.41 -17.50
N PHE A 304 -4.11 30.76 -17.19
CA PHE A 304 -2.78 31.29 -17.48
C PHE A 304 -1.81 30.18 -17.86
N ALA A 305 -0.65 30.56 -18.38
CA ALA A 305 0.42 29.65 -18.75
C ALA A 305 1.62 29.82 -17.81
N VAL A 306 2.26 28.70 -17.45
CA VAL A 306 3.55 28.66 -16.77
C VAL A 306 4.57 28.10 -17.77
N PRO A 307 5.59 28.88 -18.19
CA PRO A 307 6.66 28.39 -19.05
C PRO A 307 7.31 27.12 -18.48
N LEU A 308 7.58 26.16 -19.37
CA LEU A 308 8.26 24.90 -19.07
C LEU A 308 9.50 24.78 -19.95
N GLU A 309 10.65 24.51 -19.33
CA GLU A 309 11.93 24.35 -20.00
C GLU A 309 12.60 23.03 -19.61
N VAL A 310 13.03 22.23 -20.59
CA VAL A 310 13.78 21.00 -20.34
C VAL A 310 15.11 21.08 -21.07
N LEU A 311 16.22 20.97 -20.34
CA LEU A 311 17.54 20.87 -20.93
C LEU A 311 17.92 19.40 -21.09
N VAL A 312 17.95 18.92 -22.33
CA VAL A 312 18.45 17.58 -22.66
C VAL A 312 19.97 17.64 -22.80
N ARG A 313 20.68 16.97 -21.91
CA ARG A 313 22.15 16.85 -21.91
C ARG A 313 22.62 15.96 -23.04
N ARG A 314 23.90 16.11 -23.41
CA ARG A 314 24.54 15.20 -24.38
C ARG A 314 24.72 13.84 -23.73
N GLY A 315 24.14 12.80 -24.33
CA GLY A 315 24.21 11.42 -23.88
C GLY A 315 22.83 10.81 -23.78
N THR A 316 22.80 9.50 -23.56
CA THR A 316 21.58 8.71 -23.33
C THR A 316 21.76 8.02 -21.98
N LEU A 317 20.71 7.98 -21.17
CA LEU A 317 20.72 7.22 -19.92
C LEU A 317 20.63 5.72 -20.26
N ASP A 318 21.61 4.95 -19.80
CA ASP A 318 21.61 3.50 -19.97
C ASP A 318 20.52 2.85 -19.10
N ALA A 319 19.94 1.76 -19.60
CA ALA A 319 19.02 0.95 -18.81
C ALA A 319 19.78 0.28 -17.65
N VAL A 320 19.08 0.07 -16.53
CA VAL A 320 19.63 -0.65 -15.36
C VAL A 320 19.96 -2.09 -15.76
N ASP A 321 21.19 -2.53 -15.50
CA ASP A 321 21.73 -3.84 -15.88
C ASP A 321 21.94 -4.78 -14.67
N ILE A 322 21.42 -4.40 -13.51
CA ILE A 322 21.46 -5.18 -12.26
C ILE A 322 20.05 -5.44 -11.72
N PRO A 323 19.82 -6.50 -10.91
CA PRO A 323 18.53 -6.75 -10.28
C PRO A 323 18.17 -5.66 -9.26
N VAL A 324 17.18 -4.83 -9.57
CA VAL A 324 16.64 -3.79 -8.69
C VAL A 324 15.12 -3.86 -8.74
N GLY A 325 14.49 -3.92 -7.57
CA GLY A 325 13.06 -4.15 -7.47
C GLY A 325 12.51 -3.98 -6.06
N PRO A 326 11.20 -3.72 -5.92
CA PRO A 326 10.54 -3.66 -4.62
C PRO A 326 10.31 -5.06 -4.03
N TRP A 327 9.92 -5.06 -2.75
CA TRP A 327 9.32 -6.24 -2.14
C TRP A 327 7.86 -6.38 -2.63
N GLY A 328 7.59 -7.47 -3.34
CA GLY A 328 6.32 -7.72 -3.99
C GLY A 328 6.21 -7.13 -5.41
N HIS A 329 5.28 -7.68 -6.20
CA HIS A 329 5.06 -7.32 -7.61
C HIS A 329 3.58 -6.99 -7.91
N THR A 330 2.73 -6.98 -6.90
CA THR A 330 1.29 -6.74 -7.04
C THR A 330 0.71 -6.11 -5.78
N ILE A 331 -0.39 -5.38 -5.95
CA ILE A 331 -1.24 -4.88 -4.86
C ILE A 331 -2.57 -5.61 -4.96
N ASP A 332 -2.66 -6.73 -4.25
CA ASP A 332 -3.82 -7.61 -4.28
C ASP A 332 -4.95 -7.10 -3.38
N LEU A 333 -6.19 -7.39 -3.77
CA LEU A 333 -7.32 -7.23 -2.86
C LEU A 333 -7.28 -8.31 -1.79
N PRO A 334 -7.41 -7.96 -0.49
CA PRO A 334 -7.54 -8.93 0.58
C PRO A 334 -8.96 -9.50 0.59
N TRP A 335 -9.31 -10.26 -0.46
CA TRP A 335 -10.58 -10.95 -0.63
C TRP A 335 -10.32 -12.40 -1.04
N ASP A 336 -10.87 -13.34 -0.29
CA ASP A 336 -10.68 -14.77 -0.55
C ASP A 336 -11.68 -15.25 -1.60
N GLY A 337 -11.20 -15.77 -2.72
CA GLY A 337 -12.02 -16.44 -3.72
C GLY A 337 -11.59 -16.19 -5.17
N PRO A 338 -12.07 -17.02 -6.11
CA PRO A 338 -11.72 -16.91 -7.52
C PRO A 338 -12.17 -15.59 -8.16
N GLU A 339 -13.19 -14.91 -7.61
CA GLU A 339 -13.68 -13.63 -8.12
C GLU A 339 -12.64 -12.50 -8.00
N ALA A 340 -11.79 -12.54 -6.96
CA ALA A 340 -10.70 -11.57 -6.82
C ALA A 340 -9.52 -11.91 -7.72
N ALA A 341 -9.37 -13.16 -8.17
CA ALA A 341 -8.22 -13.59 -8.97
C ALA A 341 -8.11 -12.81 -10.29
N ALA A 342 -9.23 -12.52 -10.95
CA ALA A 342 -9.22 -11.69 -12.16
C ALA A 342 -8.82 -10.24 -11.87
N TRP A 343 -9.22 -9.69 -10.73
CA TRP A 343 -8.79 -8.36 -10.28
C TRP A 343 -7.29 -8.35 -9.97
N ASN A 344 -6.82 -9.27 -9.13
CA ASN A 344 -5.42 -9.36 -8.71
C ASN A 344 -4.49 -9.61 -9.90
N ARG A 345 -4.87 -10.44 -10.88
CA ARG A 345 -4.10 -10.59 -12.14
C ARG A 345 -3.98 -9.29 -12.93
N ARG A 346 -5.05 -8.48 -13.00
CA ARG A 346 -4.98 -7.16 -13.64
C ARG A 346 -4.10 -6.19 -12.87
N MET A 347 -4.17 -6.21 -11.54
CA MET A 347 -3.32 -5.40 -10.67
C MET A 347 -1.86 -5.79 -10.80
N ALA A 348 -1.53 -7.08 -10.76
CA ALA A 348 -0.17 -7.58 -11.00
C ALA A 348 0.38 -7.10 -12.35
N ALA A 349 -0.37 -7.27 -13.44
CA ALA A 349 0.06 -6.78 -14.75
C ALA A 349 0.24 -5.25 -14.79
N ALA A 350 -0.63 -4.48 -14.11
CA ALA A 350 -0.50 -3.03 -14.01
C ALA A 350 0.72 -2.62 -13.18
N SER A 351 0.96 -3.29 -12.05
CA SER A 351 2.14 -3.11 -11.20
C SER A 351 3.42 -3.41 -11.96
N LEU A 352 3.51 -4.55 -12.67
CA LEU A 352 4.69 -4.91 -13.47
C LEU A 352 5.00 -3.88 -14.57
N ARG A 353 3.98 -3.41 -15.31
CA ARG A 353 4.18 -2.33 -16.28
C ARG A 353 4.69 -1.05 -15.62
N LYS A 354 4.16 -0.70 -14.45
CA LYS A 354 4.60 0.49 -13.71
C LYS A 354 6.03 0.33 -13.17
N LEU A 355 6.40 -0.86 -12.73
CA LEU A 355 7.77 -1.15 -12.30
C LEU A 355 8.76 -1.05 -13.46
N GLY A 356 8.45 -1.67 -14.60
CA GLY A 356 9.27 -1.58 -15.81
C GLY A 356 9.39 -0.14 -16.33
N GLU A 357 8.31 0.65 -16.27
CA GLU A 357 8.35 2.08 -16.61
C GLU A 357 9.41 2.84 -15.80
N TYR A 358 9.58 2.54 -14.51
CA TYR A 358 10.53 3.20 -13.61
C TYR A 358 11.92 2.55 -13.60
N GLY A 359 12.21 1.67 -14.56
CA GLY A 359 13.52 1.03 -14.70
C GLY A 359 13.80 -0.08 -13.70
N PHE A 360 12.80 -0.57 -12.96
CA PHE A 360 12.97 -1.77 -12.15
C PHE A 360 13.10 -3.00 -13.04
N THR A 361 14.04 -3.87 -12.69
CA THR A 361 14.42 -5.05 -13.47
C THR A 361 14.01 -6.36 -12.78
N THR A 362 13.59 -6.30 -11.51
CA THR A 362 13.10 -7.45 -10.75
C THR A 362 12.03 -7.04 -9.72
N ALA A 363 11.52 -8.01 -8.97
CA ALA A 363 10.64 -7.84 -7.82
C ALA A 363 10.67 -9.10 -6.95
N SER A 364 10.16 -9.01 -5.72
CA SER A 364 10.06 -10.18 -4.84
C SER A 364 8.66 -10.84 -4.79
N GLY A 365 8.58 -12.00 -4.12
CA GLY A 365 7.32 -12.71 -3.84
C GLY A 365 6.87 -13.63 -4.99
N LEU A 366 7.78 -13.97 -5.90
CA LEU A 366 7.57 -14.96 -6.95
C LEU A 366 8.86 -15.76 -7.18
N PRO A 367 8.78 -17.04 -7.57
CA PRO A 367 7.56 -17.81 -7.77
C PRO A 367 6.99 -18.31 -6.43
N VAL A 368 5.67 -18.50 -6.40
CA VAL A 368 5.00 -19.22 -5.31
C VAL A 368 4.83 -20.68 -5.70
N VAL A 369 5.45 -21.58 -4.94
CA VAL A 369 5.37 -23.02 -5.13
C VAL A 369 4.68 -23.62 -3.92
N ARG A 370 3.72 -24.52 -4.12
CA ARG A 370 3.05 -25.22 -3.02
C ARG A 370 3.60 -26.62 -2.85
N TYR A 371 4.07 -26.94 -1.65
CA TYR A 371 4.48 -28.29 -1.27
C TYR A 371 3.27 -29.15 -0.93
N LEU A 372 3.13 -30.29 -1.60
CA LEU A 372 2.01 -31.23 -1.44
C LEU A 372 2.40 -32.47 -0.62
N GLY A 373 3.59 -32.46 -0.02
CA GLY A 373 4.17 -33.60 0.69
C GLY A 373 5.15 -34.41 -0.17
N CYS A 374 5.47 -35.60 0.32
CA CYS A 374 6.41 -36.52 -0.30
C CYS A 374 5.75 -37.88 -0.50
N GLU A 375 6.05 -38.55 -1.60
CA GLU A 375 5.60 -39.92 -1.85
C GLU A 375 6.84 -40.78 -2.20
N ASN A 376 7.15 -41.77 -1.35
CA ASN A 376 8.31 -42.65 -1.52
C ASN A 376 9.65 -41.91 -1.71
N GLY A 377 9.88 -40.83 -0.95
CA GLY A 377 11.09 -40.01 -1.06
C GLY A 377 11.10 -39.05 -2.26
N VAL A 378 9.99 -38.96 -3.01
CA VAL A 378 9.82 -38.02 -4.13
C VAL A 378 8.89 -36.88 -3.70
N PRO A 379 9.39 -35.64 -3.59
CA PRO A 379 8.58 -34.47 -3.32
C PRO A 379 7.53 -34.23 -4.40
N ARG A 380 6.33 -33.83 -4.00
CA ARG A 380 5.25 -33.39 -4.89
C ARG A 380 4.96 -31.92 -4.66
N PHE A 381 4.76 -31.19 -5.76
CA PHE A 381 4.50 -29.76 -5.74
C PHE A 381 3.34 -29.41 -6.68
N ASP A 382 2.66 -28.31 -6.37
CA ASP A 382 1.83 -27.58 -7.33
C ASP A 382 2.61 -26.33 -7.76
N PHE A 383 3.00 -26.31 -9.04
CA PHE A 383 3.73 -25.21 -9.68
C PHE A 383 2.82 -24.22 -10.41
N SER A 384 1.50 -24.48 -10.48
CA SER A 384 0.59 -23.74 -11.37
C SER A 384 0.61 -22.22 -11.14
N ARG A 385 0.66 -21.80 -9.87
CA ARG A 385 0.77 -20.38 -9.50
C ARG A 385 2.13 -19.80 -9.87
N GLY A 386 3.22 -20.48 -9.53
CA GLY A 386 4.58 -20.06 -9.86
C GLY A 386 4.82 -19.95 -11.37
N ASP A 387 4.35 -20.91 -12.16
CA ASP A 387 4.42 -20.90 -13.62
C ASP A 387 3.67 -19.71 -14.21
N ALA A 388 2.46 -19.42 -13.70
CA ALA A 388 1.67 -18.28 -14.15
C ALA A 388 2.35 -16.94 -13.80
N GLN A 389 2.95 -16.83 -12.60
CA GLN A 389 3.70 -15.64 -12.19
C GLN A 389 4.95 -15.42 -13.05
N MET A 390 5.75 -16.46 -13.26
CA MET A 390 6.95 -16.41 -14.11
C MET A 390 6.64 -16.01 -15.54
N ARG A 391 5.58 -16.60 -16.11
CA ARG A 391 5.13 -16.24 -17.45
C ARG A 391 4.72 -14.77 -17.53
N MET A 392 3.88 -14.31 -16.60
CA MET A 392 3.45 -12.91 -16.56
C MET A 392 4.63 -11.95 -16.40
N PHE A 393 5.62 -12.30 -15.56
CA PHE A 393 6.81 -11.49 -15.34
C PHE A 393 7.61 -11.32 -16.65
N LYS A 394 7.89 -12.43 -17.35
CA LYS A 394 8.58 -12.43 -18.64
C LYS A 394 7.78 -11.72 -19.74
N GLU A 395 6.46 -11.92 -19.79
CA GLU A 395 5.57 -11.23 -20.74
C GLU A 395 5.55 -9.71 -20.54
N ASN A 396 5.89 -9.21 -19.35
CA ASN A 396 6.05 -7.77 -19.07
C ASN A 396 7.50 -7.28 -19.23
N GLY A 397 8.38 -8.07 -19.86
CA GLY A 397 9.73 -7.65 -20.25
C GLY A 397 10.81 -7.79 -19.18
N PHE A 398 10.52 -8.50 -18.09
CA PHE A 398 11.50 -8.73 -17.05
C PHE A 398 12.38 -9.96 -17.37
N GLU A 399 13.69 -9.77 -17.28
CA GLU A 399 14.69 -10.78 -17.67
C GLU A 399 15.69 -11.12 -16.55
N MET A 400 15.75 -10.30 -15.49
CA MET A 400 16.69 -10.51 -14.38
C MET A 400 16.18 -11.57 -13.39
N PRO A 401 17.07 -12.15 -12.56
CA PRO A 401 16.68 -13.04 -11.48
C PRO A 401 15.63 -12.44 -10.55
N VAL A 402 14.71 -13.28 -10.07
CA VAL A 402 13.67 -12.92 -9.09
C VAL A 402 14.03 -13.40 -7.69
N VAL A 403 13.40 -12.81 -6.67
CA VAL A 403 13.61 -13.17 -5.26
C VAL A 403 12.30 -13.67 -4.66
N THR A 404 12.33 -14.74 -3.89
CA THR A 404 11.12 -15.21 -3.18
C THR A 404 11.41 -15.50 -1.71
N TYR A 405 10.49 -15.06 -0.84
CA TYR A 405 10.47 -15.30 0.60
C TYR A 405 9.42 -16.38 0.89
N CYS A 406 9.58 -17.15 1.96
CA CYS A 406 8.68 -18.27 2.28
C CYS A 406 8.47 -19.18 1.06
N ALA A 407 9.57 -19.67 0.49
CA ALA A 407 9.64 -20.30 -0.83
C ALA A 407 8.52 -21.31 -1.15
N LEU A 408 8.02 -22.01 -0.12
CA LEU A 408 7.11 -23.14 -0.25
C LEU A 408 5.85 -22.97 0.63
N GLU A 409 4.68 -22.78 0.01
CA GLU A 409 3.41 -22.88 0.74
C GLU A 409 3.25 -24.30 1.28
N GLY A 410 3.00 -24.44 2.58
CA GLY A 410 2.86 -25.73 3.25
C GLY A 410 4.17 -26.34 3.78
N LEU A 411 5.31 -25.65 3.65
CA LEU A 411 6.57 -26.05 4.28
C LEU A 411 7.37 -24.81 4.72
N THR A 412 7.73 -24.75 6.01
CA THR A 412 8.61 -23.67 6.48
C THR A 412 10.04 -23.90 5.99
N THR A 413 10.64 -22.89 5.37
CA THR A 413 12.01 -22.94 4.86
C THR A 413 13.00 -22.09 5.67
N TYR A 414 12.51 -21.32 6.64
CA TYR A 414 13.34 -20.43 7.48
C TYR A 414 14.19 -21.16 8.52
N TYR A 415 13.70 -22.32 8.99
CA TYR A 415 14.36 -23.13 9.98
C TYR A 415 14.36 -24.60 9.56
N LYS A 416 15.21 -25.40 10.22
CA LYS A 416 15.19 -26.85 10.04
C LYS A 416 13.85 -27.43 10.50
N ASP A 417 13.11 -28.04 9.57
CA ASP A 417 11.87 -28.77 9.86
C ASP A 417 12.13 -30.29 9.90
N ALA A 418 12.59 -30.77 11.05
CA ALA A 418 12.89 -32.18 11.25
C ALA A 418 11.63 -33.08 11.14
N ALA A 419 10.47 -32.56 11.51
CA ALA A 419 9.22 -33.30 11.44
C ALA A 419 8.79 -33.51 9.98
N ALA A 420 8.84 -32.45 9.16
CA ALA A 420 8.56 -32.55 7.73
C ALA A 420 9.57 -33.46 7.02
N MET A 421 10.86 -33.38 7.36
CA MET A 421 11.90 -34.26 6.83
C MET A 421 11.59 -35.74 7.13
N GLN A 422 11.28 -36.08 8.39
CA GLN A 422 10.97 -37.45 8.81
C GLN A 422 9.68 -37.95 8.16
N ALA A 423 8.63 -37.12 8.11
CA ALA A 423 7.37 -37.43 7.44
C ALA A 423 7.58 -37.68 5.94
N ALA A 424 8.58 -37.03 5.33
CA ALA A 424 8.96 -37.23 3.94
C ALA A 424 9.85 -38.47 3.70
N GLY A 425 10.22 -39.22 4.76
CA GLY A 425 11.03 -40.43 4.69
C GLY A 425 12.54 -40.20 4.67
N PHE A 426 13.01 -39.00 5.07
CA PHE A 426 14.43 -38.67 5.11
C PHE A 426 14.96 -38.70 6.56
N ALA A 427 16.22 -39.13 6.71
CA ALA A 427 16.95 -39.08 7.97
C ALA A 427 18.04 -37.99 8.00
N ASP A 428 18.38 -37.43 6.84
CA ASP A 428 19.40 -36.40 6.65
C ASP A 428 18.79 -35.13 6.04
N TYR A 429 18.95 -33.99 6.72
CA TYR A 429 18.28 -32.75 6.32
C TYR A 429 18.86 -32.17 5.01
N PRO A 430 20.18 -32.13 4.78
CA PRO A 430 20.74 -31.80 3.47
C PRO A 430 20.20 -32.69 2.32
N ALA A 431 20.02 -33.99 2.53
CA ALA A 431 19.40 -34.87 1.54
C ALA A 431 17.94 -34.51 1.25
N PHE A 432 17.16 -34.15 2.27
CA PHE A 432 15.79 -33.66 2.12
C PHE A 432 15.74 -32.35 1.33
N ILE A 433 16.56 -31.36 1.67
CA ILE A 433 16.67 -30.09 0.94
C ILE A 433 17.09 -30.35 -0.52
N ARG A 434 18.05 -31.25 -0.76
CA ARG A 434 18.48 -31.65 -2.11
C ARG A 434 17.33 -32.24 -2.92
N ALA A 435 16.49 -33.07 -2.31
CA ALA A 435 15.33 -33.66 -2.98
C ALA A 435 14.29 -32.57 -3.35
N LEU A 436 13.96 -31.68 -2.41
CA LEU A 436 12.99 -30.60 -2.62
C LEU A 436 13.45 -29.64 -3.72
N PHE A 437 14.57 -28.97 -3.50
CA PHE A 437 15.04 -27.91 -4.39
C PHE A 437 15.67 -28.45 -5.67
N GLY A 438 16.13 -29.70 -5.68
CA GLY A 438 16.53 -30.38 -6.91
C GLY A 438 15.34 -30.65 -7.84
N ALA A 439 14.18 -31.02 -7.29
CA ALA A 439 12.95 -31.18 -8.07
C ALA A 439 12.44 -29.83 -8.60
N ILE A 440 12.46 -28.79 -7.77
CA ILE A 440 12.08 -27.43 -8.17
C ILE A 440 13.02 -26.91 -9.26
N GLN A 441 14.33 -27.09 -9.13
CA GLN A 441 15.31 -26.63 -10.12
C GLN A 441 15.15 -27.33 -11.47
N ARG A 442 14.80 -28.62 -11.48
CA ARG A 442 14.47 -29.35 -12.73
C ARG A 442 13.23 -28.76 -13.39
N HIS A 443 12.14 -28.60 -12.65
CA HIS A 443 10.91 -27.97 -13.15
C HIS A 443 11.19 -26.57 -13.71
N ALA A 444 11.93 -25.74 -12.95
CA ALA A 444 12.29 -24.39 -13.37
C ALA A 444 13.05 -24.37 -14.71
N GLY A 445 13.95 -25.34 -14.93
CA GLY A 445 14.67 -25.52 -16.20
C GLY A 445 13.74 -25.94 -17.35
N GLU A 446 12.85 -26.91 -17.10
CA GLU A 446 11.87 -27.39 -18.09
C GLU A 446 10.83 -26.32 -18.47
N ALA A 447 10.38 -25.54 -17.49
CA ALA A 447 9.41 -24.46 -17.66
C ALA A 447 10.04 -23.13 -18.13
N GLY A 448 11.36 -23.05 -18.23
CA GLY A 448 12.09 -21.85 -18.66
C GLY A 448 11.88 -20.64 -17.75
N TRP A 449 11.87 -20.86 -16.44
CA TRP A 449 11.77 -19.80 -15.43
C TRP A 449 12.98 -18.86 -15.48
N LEU A 450 12.78 -17.63 -15.00
CA LEU A 450 13.90 -16.75 -14.65
C LEU A 450 14.69 -17.38 -13.48
N PRO A 451 15.99 -17.08 -13.33
CA PRO A 451 16.74 -17.52 -12.16
C PRO A 451 16.07 -17.05 -10.87
N VAL A 452 16.11 -17.87 -9.83
CA VAL A 452 15.46 -17.58 -8.54
C VAL A 452 16.50 -17.55 -7.44
N TYR A 453 16.50 -16.47 -6.68
CA TYR A 453 17.13 -16.39 -5.37
C TYR A 453 16.10 -16.74 -4.30
N TRP A 454 16.28 -17.89 -3.65
CA TRP A 454 15.39 -18.40 -2.62
C TRP A 454 15.81 -17.84 -1.27
N ASN A 455 15.01 -16.96 -0.69
CA ASN A 455 15.31 -16.40 0.62
C ASN A 455 14.86 -17.36 1.75
N ILE A 456 15.82 -17.77 2.57
CA ILE A 456 15.68 -18.72 3.68
C ILE A 456 15.97 -18.09 5.04
N GLY A 457 16.08 -16.76 5.14
CA GLY A 457 16.25 -16.02 6.39
C GLY A 457 15.74 -14.58 6.29
N ASP A 458 15.14 -14.05 7.36
CA ASP A 458 14.66 -12.67 7.42
C ASP A 458 14.92 -12.05 8.81
N GLU A 459 15.94 -11.20 8.88
CA GLU A 459 16.39 -10.46 10.06
C GLU A 459 16.36 -11.25 11.38
N PRO A 460 16.93 -12.48 11.43
CA PRO A 460 16.85 -13.30 12.63
C PRO A 460 17.73 -12.71 13.74
N ILE A 461 17.22 -12.71 14.97
CA ILE A 461 17.92 -12.22 16.16
C ILE A 461 17.92 -13.27 17.27
N GLY A 462 18.88 -13.18 18.21
CA GLY A 462 18.96 -14.09 19.35
C GLY A 462 19.05 -15.56 18.94
N ASP A 463 18.22 -16.42 19.53
CA ASP A 463 18.20 -17.86 19.24
C ASP A 463 17.79 -18.16 17.79
N ASP A 464 16.99 -17.30 17.16
CA ASP A 464 16.58 -17.49 15.77
C ASP A 464 17.74 -17.30 14.80
N LEU A 465 18.73 -16.45 15.13
CA LEU A 465 19.94 -16.28 14.33
C LEU A 465 20.76 -17.58 14.27
N VAL A 466 20.91 -18.25 15.41
CA VAL A 466 21.60 -19.54 15.49
C VAL A 466 20.86 -20.59 14.66
N ARG A 467 19.54 -20.65 14.78
CA ARG A 467 18.69 -21.59 14.02
C ARG A 467 18.74 -21.32 12.52
N SER A 468 18.76 -20.06 12.10
CA SER A 468 18.89 -19.66 10.70
C SER A 468 20.27 -20.01 10.13
N ALA A 469 21.35 -19.77 10.88
CA ALA A 469 22.71 -20.14 10.46
C ALA A 469 22.85 -21.66 10.28
N GLU A 470 22.35 -22.45 11.23
CA GLU A 470 22.32 -23.92 11.12
C GLU A 470 21.52 -24.41 9.91
N ASN A 471 20.41 -23.74 9.61
CA ASN A 471 19.60 -24.03 8.44
C ASN A 471 20.39 -23.71 7.16
N ALA A 472 20.99 -22.52 7.06
CA ALA A 472 21.81 -22.11 5.92
C ALA A 472 22.98 -23.07 5.65
N GLU A 473 23.65 -23.57 6.69
CA GLU A 473 24.69 -24.61 6.57
C GLU A 473 24.16 -25.89 5.91
N ALA A 474 22.95 -26.33 6.27
CA ALA A 474 22.35 -27.52 5.67
C ALA A 474 21.97 -27.29 4.20
N TYR A 475 21.51 -26.09 3.84
CA TYR A 475 21.29 -25.69 2.44
C TYR A 475 22.59 -25.63 1.65
N ARG A 476 23.68 -25.10 2.24
CA ARG A 476 25.02 -25.10 1.62
C ARG A 476 25.56 -26.52 1.44
N ALA A 477 25.35 -27.42 2.40
CA ALA A 477 25.72 -28.82 2.27
C ALA A 477 24.93 -29.54 1.16
N ALA A 478 23.64 -29.20 1.01
CA ALA A 478 22.82 -29.67 -0.10
C ALA A 478 23.31 -29.11 -1.45
N PHE A 479 23.65 -27.83 -1.52
CA PHE A 479 24.05 -27.14 -2.76
C PHE A 479 25.30 -26.28 -2.57
N PRO A 480 26.52 -26.85 -2.64
CA PRO A 480 27.75 -26.13 -2.33
C PRO A 480 28.03 -24.95 -3.26
N GLN A 481 27.63 -25.03 -4.53
CA GLN A 481 27.91 -24.04 -5.57
C GLN A 481 26.64 -23.46 -6.24
N GLY A 482 25.45 -24.00 -5.90
CA GLY A 482 24.23 -23.78 -6.69
C GLY A 482 24.37 -24.25 -8.16
N PRO A 483 23.38 -23.93 -9.02
CA PRO A 483 22.01 -23.59 -8.65
C PRO A 483 21.30 -24.79 -7.96
N PRO A 484 20.21 -24.56 -7.21
CA PRO A 484 19.59 -23.26 -6.91
C PRO A 484 20.45 -22.39 -5.97
N PHE A 485 20.16 -21.08 -5.97
CA PHE A 485 20.84 -20.10 -5.12
C PHE A 485 19.96 -19.69 -3.95
N PHE A 486 20.58 -19.57 -2.78
CA PHE A 486 19.90 -19.24 -1.53
C PHE A 486 20.44 -17.92 -0.97
N THR A 487 19.56 -17.16 -0.35
CA THR A 487 19.88 -15.87 0.29
C THR A 487 19.28 -15.84 1.69
N ALA A 488 19.79 -14.99 2.56
CA ALA A 488 19.23 -14.69 3.87
C ALA A 488 19.45 -13.19 4.14
N ALA A 489 18.42 -12.48 4.60
CA ALA A 489 18.57 -11.10 5.05
C ALA A 489 18.89 -11.12 6.54
N SER A 490 19.87 -10.32 6.97
CA SER A 490 20.18 -10.13 8.38
C SER A 490 20.70 -8.72 8.66
N SER A 491 20.39 -8.19 9.84
CA SER A 491 20.63 -6.81 10.22
C SER A 491 21.43 -6.77 11.51
N PHE A 492 22.66 -6.25 11.45
CA PHE A 492 23.53 -6.12 12.63
C PHE A 492 24.37 -4.85 12.56
N SER A 493 24.88 -4.44 13.71
CA SER A 493 25.80 -3.30 13.84
C SER A 493 26.99 -3.70 14.70
N GLY A 494 28.21 -3.45 14.21
CA GLY A 494 29.43 -3.75 14.95
C GLY A 494 30.48 -4.41 14.06
N SER A 495 31.60 -4.76 14.67
CA SER A 495 32.74 -5.39 13.99
C SER A 495 33.31 -6.57 14.77
N ASP A 496 32.56 -7.14 15.71
CA ASP A 496 32.98 -8.34 16.43
C ASP A 496 32.89 -9.53 15.49
N ALA A 497 34.05 -10.04 15.04
CA ALA A 497 34.12 -11.18 14.15
C ALA A 497 33.52 -12.48 14.75
N ASN A 498 33.27 -12.51 16.06
CA ASN A 498 32.60 -13.63 16.73
C ASN A 498 31.08 -13.48 16.79
N ASP A 499 30.52 -12.38 16.27
CA ASP A 499 29.08 -12.21 16.21
C ASP A 499 28.46 -13.35 15.38
N PRO A 500 27.44 -14.06 15.88
CA PRO A 500 26.78 -15.14 15.15
C PRO A 500 26.22 -14.71 13.78
N HIS A 501 26.05 -13.41 13.52
CA HIS A 501 25.71 -12.88 12.21
C HIS A 501 26.74 -13.23 11.12
N PHE A 502 28.04 -13.36 11.45
CA PHE A 502 29.06 -13.76 10.48
C PHE A 502 29.01 -15.24 10.12
N ARG A 503 28.26 -16.05 10.88
CA ARG A 503 28.05 -17.48 10.60
C ARG A 503 26.95 -17.69 9.55
N LEU A 504 25.92 -16.86 9.55
CA LEU A 504 24.83 -16.86 8.57
C LEU A 504 25.31 -16.24 7.25
#